data_AF-A0A950EF72-F1
#
_entry.id   AF-A0A950EF72-F1
#
_cell.length_a   1.000
_cell.length_b   1.000
_cell.length_c   1.000
_cell.angle_alpha   90.00
_cell.angle_beta   90.00
_cell.angle_gamma   90.00
#
_symmetry.space_group_name_H-M   'P 1'
#
loop_
_entity.id
_entity.type
_entity.pdbx_description
1 polymer ?
#
loop_
_entity_poly.entity_id
_entity_poly.type
_entity_poly.pdbx_seq_one_letter_code
_entity_poly.pdbx_strand_id
1 'polypeptide(L)'
;TVSGESGLLDPGDPATSGAGLAQIIGREPSPEFAAQVADECRRLLDGLGDEGLRSVALWKMEGYTNAEIAARLGGVNTRTVERKLKTIRARWEELDGRGEGHGDD
;
A
#
# COMPACT_ATOMS: atom_id res chain seq x y z
N THR A 1 37.16 10.21 -23.03
CA THR A 1 37.81 10.54 -21.74
C THR A 1 36.94 11.54 -21.03
N VAL A 2 36.68 11.29 -19.75
CA VAL A 2 35.82 12.03 -18.82
C VAL A 2 36.29 13.47 -18.55
N SER A 3 35.34 14.39 -18.34
CA SER A 3 35.24 15.40 -17.26
C SER A 3 34.20 16.46 -17.70
N GLY A 4 33.18 16.91 -16.95
CA GLY A 4 32.90 16.84 -15.53
C GLY A 4 32.51 18.25 -15.06
N GLU A 5 31.21 18.58 -14.99
CA GLU A 5 30.68 19.68 -14.16
C GLU A 5 29.19 19.45 -13.87
N SER A 6 28.89 18.62 -12.88
CA SER A 6 27.60 18.70 -12.21
C SER A 6 27.68 19.87 -11.24
N GLY A 7 26.87 20.89 -11.48
CA GLY A 7 26.66 22.02 -10.58
C GLY A 7 26.35 21.50 -9.18
N LEU A 8 27.24 21.85 -8.26
CA LEU A 8 27.19 21.59 -6.84
C LEU A 8 25.83 22.00 -6.28
N LEU A 9 25.13 21.06 -5.65
CA LEU A 9 23.93 21.34 -4.87
C LEU A 9 24.42 22.00 -3.58
N ASP A 10 24.03 23.26 -3.36
CA ASP A 10 24.24 23.96 -2.09
C ASP A 10 23.30 23.35 -1.03
N PRO A 11 23.80 22.70 0.03
CA PRO A 11 22.95 22.19 1.10
C PRO A 11 22.78 23.30 2.15
N GLY A 12 22.04 24.35 1.80
CA GLY A 12 22.00 25.57 2.59
C GLY A 12 20.67 26.31 2.66
N ASP A 13 19.52 25.65 2.46
CA ASP A 13 18.22 26.32 2.68
C ASP A 13 17.12 25.38 3.22
N PRO A 14 16.68 25.54 4.50
CA PRO A 14 15.59 24.73 5.08
C PRO A 14 14.20 25.04 4.50
N ALA A 15 14.09 25.98 3.54
CA ALA A 15 12.84 26.31 2.85
C ALA A 15 12.48 25.32 1.72
N THR A 16 13.40 24.42 1.33
CA THR A 16 13.21 23.48 0.20
C THR A 16 12.67 22.10 0.62
N SER A 17 12.17 21.91 1.84
CA SER A 17 11.51 20.64 2.22
C SER A 17 10.02 20.56 1.84
N GLY A 18 9.43 21.62 1.25
CA GLY A 18 7.99 21.66 0.89
C GLY A 18 7.67 21.61 -0.61
N ALA A 19 8.62 21.94 -1.49
CA ALA A 19 8.36 22.12 -2.92
C ALA A 19 8.28 20.79 -3.71
N GLY A 20 8.93 19.73 -3.22
CA GLY A 20 8.90 18.40 -3.84
C GLY A 20 7.54 17.70 -3.73
N LEU A 21 6.84 17.86 -2.61
CA LEU A 21 5.49 17.30 -2.44
C LEU A 21 4.42 18.11 -3.18
N ALA A 22 4.57 19.42 -3.29
CA ALA A 22 3.59 20.29 -3.96
C ALA A 22 3.41 19.96 -5.45
N GLN A 23 4.47 19.52 -6.14
CA GLN A 23 4.39 19.10 -7.54
C GLN A 23 3.67 17.75 -7.75
N ILE A 24 3.46 16.97 -6.69
CA ILE A 24 2.77 15.67 -6.76
C ILE A 24 1.24 15.85 -6.71
N ILE A 25 0.74 17.00 -6.24
CA ILE A 25 -0.68 17.23 -5.91
C ILE A 25 -1.60 17.32 -7.16
N GLY A 26 -1.05 17.40 -8.38
CA GLY A 26 -1.86 17.62 -9.60
C GLY A 26 -1.72 16.59 -10.72
N ARG A 27 -0.93 15.52 -10.55
CA ARG A 27 -0.71 14.55 -11.63
C ARG A 27 -1.68 13.38 -11.48
N GLU A 28 -2.78 13.41 -12.23
CA GLU A 28 -3.59 12.21 -12.44
C GLU A 28 -2.66 11.09 -12.93
N PRO A 29 -2.74 9.87 -12.35
CA PRO A 29 -1.95 8.75 -12.82
C PRO A 29 -2.20 8.55 -14.32
N SER A 30 -1.17 8.15 -15.07
CA SER A 30 -1.41 7.78 -16.47
C SER A 30 -2.45 6.66 -16.53
N PRO A 31 -3.30 6.61 -17.57
CA PRO A 31 -4.29 5.54 -17.71
C PRO A 31 -3.67 4.14 -17.64
N GLU A 32 -2.46 3.97 -18.20
CA GLU A 32 -1.70 2.73 -18.12
C GLU A 32 -1.31 2.38 -16.67
N PHE A 33 -0.82 3.37 -15.91
CA PHE A 33 -0.47 3.15 -14.51
C PHE A 33 -1.70 2.83 -13.66
N ALA A 34 -2.83 3.51 -13.89
CA ALA A 34 -4.09 3.21 -13.22
C ALA A 34 -4.56 1.77 -13.51
N ALA A 35 -4.44 1.32 -14.76
CA ALA A 35 -4.75 -0.07 -15.14
C ALA A 35 -3.80 -1.07 -14.44
N GLN A 36 -2.50 -0.80 -14.41
CA GLN A 36 -1.52 -1.64 -13.72
C GLN A 36 -1.83 -1.77 -12.22
N VAL A 37 -2.16 -0.66 -11.56
CA VAL A 37 -2.54 -0.67 -10.14
C VAL A 37 -3.84 -1.44 -9.92
N ALA A 38 -4.83 -1.25 -10.79
CA ALA A 38 -6.10 -1.97 -10.71
C ALA A 38 -5.91 -3.48 -10.86
N ASP A 39 -5.08 -3.93 -11.81
CA ASP A 39 -4.76 -5.34 -12.01
C ASP A 39 -4.02 -5.93 -10.80
N GLU A 40 -3.05 -5.22 -10.22
CA GLU A 40 -2.35 -5.69 -9.03
C GLU A 40 -3.26 -5.74 -7.79
N CYS A 41 -4.09 -4.72 -7.58
CA CYS A 41 -5.12 -4.75 -6.54
C CYS A 41 -6.05 -5.95 -6.72
N ARG A 42 -6.46 -6.25 -7.95
CA ARG A 42 -7.30 -7.42 -8.25
C ARG A 42 -6.59 -8.71 -7.90
N ARG A 43 -5.32 -8.88 -8.29
CA ARG A 43 -4.50 -10.06 -7.94
C ARG A 43 -4.40 -10.25 -6.42
N LEU A 44 -4.10 -9.19 -5.67
CA LEU A 44 -3.97 -9.25 -4.21
C LEU A 44 -5.30 -9.58 -3.52
N LEU A 45 -6.40 -9.02 -4.00
CA LEU A 45 -7.74 -9.27 -3.46
C LEU A 45 -8.23 -10.69 -3.79
N ASP A 46 -8.00 -11.17 -5.01
CA ASP A 46 -8.36 -12.53 -5.43
C ASP A 46 -7.51 -13.56 -4.66
N GLY A 47 -6.25 -13.24 -4.33
CA GLY A 47 -5.37 -14.07 -3.50
C GLY A 47 -5.77 -14.20 -2.02
N LEU A 48 -6.71 -13.38 -1.51
CA LEU A 48 -7.20 -13.52 -0.14
C LEU A 48 -8.14 -14.72 0.05
N GLY A 49 -8.81 -15.18 -1.02
CA GLY A 49 -9.68 -16.36 -1.02
C GLY A 49 -10.94 -16.28 -0.13
N ASP A 50 -11.19 -15.16 0.55
CA ASP A 50 -12.34 -14.94 1.43
C ASP A 50 -12.98 -13.57 1.13
N GLU A 51 -14.27 -13.57 0.80
CA GLU A 51 -15.03 -12.36 0.47
C GLU A 51 -15.10 -11.37 1.63
N GLY A 52 -15.10 -11.88 2.87
CA GLY A 52 -15.05 -11.06 4.07
C GLY A 52 -13.70 -10.35 4.25
N LEU A 53 -12.59 -11.03 3.99
CA LEU A 53 -11.25 -10.43 3.99
C LEU A 53 -11.08 -9.42 2.85
N ARG A 54 -11.60 -9.73 1.65
CA ARG A 54 -11.65 -8.81 0.51
C ARG A 54 -12.36 -7.51 0.86
N SER A 55 -13.56 -7.60 1.45
CA SER A 55 -14.35 -6.44 1.88
C SER A 55 -13.59 -5.59 2.91
N VAL A 56 -12.97 -6.23 3.91
CA VAL A 56 -12.18 -5.53 4.93
C VAL A 56 -10.96 -4.83 4.33
N ALA A 57 -10.26 -5.46 3.40
CA ALA A 57 -9.13 -4.85 2.70
C ALA A 57 -9.55 -3.63 1.88
N LEU A 58 -10.65 -3.73 1.12
CA LEU A 58 -11.22 -2.62 0.34
C LEU A 58 -11.58 -1.44 1.22
N TRP A 59 -12.35 -1.65 2.29
CA TRP A 59 -12.68 -0.56 3.22
C TRP A 59 -11.42 0.03 3.87
N LYS A 60 -10.38 -0.77 4.13
CA LYS A 60 -9.13 -0.22 4.66
C LYS A 60 -8.42 0.68 3.67
N MET A 61 -8.41 0.31 2.38
CA MET A 61 -7.84 1.13 1.30
C MET A 61 -8.65 2.41 1.04
N GLU A 62 -9.97 2.36 1.22
CA GLU A 62 -10.86 3.52 1.13
C GLU A 62 -10.73 4.48 2.34
N GLY A 63 -9.95 4.12 3.37
CA GLY A 63 -9.67 4.99 4.53
C GLY A 63 -10.57 4.75 5.75
N TYR A 64 -11.36 3.68 5.77
CA TYR A 64 -12.23 3.38 6.91
C TYR A 64 -11.44 3.00 8.17
N THR A 65 -11.97 3.42 9.31
CA THR A 65 -11.48 3.04 10.63
C THR A 65 -11.89 1.61 10.99
N ASN A 66 -11.17 0.99 11.93
CA ASN A 66 -11.47 -0.36 12.36
C ASN A 66 -12.86 -0.45 13.02
N ALA A 67 -13.32 0.63 13.66
CA ALA A 67 -14.65 0.71 14.27
C ALA A 67 -15.76 0.75 13.23
N GLU A 68 -15.60 1.53 12.15
CA GLU A 68 -16.57 1.59 11.05
C GLU A 68 -16.67 0.26 10.29
N ILE A 69 -15.52 -0.39 10.07
CA ILE A 69 -15.47 -1.74 9.48
C ILE A 69 -16.18 -2.74 10.39
N ALA A 70 -15.96 -2.65 11.71
CA ALA A 70 -16.62 -3.49 12.69
C ALA A 70 -18.16 -3.35 12.63
N ALA A 71 -18.66 -2.11 12.54
CA ALA A 71 -20.08 -1.83 12.37
C ALA A 71 -20.62 -2.42 11.05
N ARG A 72 -19.89 -2.28 9.95
CA ARG A 72 -20.27 -2.83 8.63
C ARG A 72 -20.34 -4.35 8.58
N LEU A 73 -19.52 -5.03 9.37
CA LEU A 73 -19.52 -6.50 9.50
C LEU A 73 -20.64 -7.03 10.42
N GLY A 74 -21.65 -6.21 10.76
CA GLY A 74 -22.76 -6.60 11.62
C GLY A 74 -22.52 -6.31 13.11
N GLY A 75 -21.67 -5.33 13.44
CA GLY A 75 -21.41 -4.92 14.82
C GLY A 75 -20.42 -5.81 15.56
N VAL A 76 -19.42 -6.36 14.87
CA VAL A 76 -18.33 -7.10 15.51
C VAL A 76 -17.41 -6.17 16.29
N ASN A 77 -16.59 -6.71 17.19
CA ASN A 77 -15.58 -5.93 17.89
C ASN A 77 -14.39 -5.58 16.96
N THR A 78 -13.75 -4.42 17.16
CA THR A 78 -12.52 -3.97 16.49
C THR A 78 -11.41 -5.02 16.53
N ARG A 79 -11.32 -5.81 17.61
CA ARG A 79 -10.33 -6.90 17.72
C ARG A 79 -10.50 -7.97 16.63
N THR A 80 -11.72 -8.23 16.18
CA THR A 80 -11.99 -9.14 15.06
C THR A 80 -11.51 -8.54 13.74
N VAL A 81 -11.70 -7.24 13.54
CA VAL A 81 -11.20 -6.53 12.36
C VAL A 81 -9.68 -6.54 12.33
N GLU A 82 -9.01 -6.24 13.44
CA GLU A 82 -7.54 -6.33 13.55
C GLU A 82 -7.00 -7.71 13.22
N ARG A 83 -7.68 -8.77 13.70
CA ARG A 83 -7.29 -10.15 13.39
C ARG A 83 -7.41 -10.42 11.89
N LYS A 84 -8.50 -9.99 11.25
CA LYS A 84 -8.69 -10.10 9.80
C LYS A 84 -7.61 -9.32 9.03
N LEU A 85 -7.27 -8.10 9.46
CA LEU A 85 -6.19 -7.30 8.87
C LEU A 85 -4.83 -7.99 9.00
N LYS A 86 -4.54 -8.63 10.13
CA LYS A 86 -3.32 -9.43 10.31
C LYS A 86 -3.29 -10.61 9.32
N THR A 87 -4.41 -11.30 9.13
CA THR A 87 -4.51 -12.40 8.15
C THR A 87 -4.31 -11.89 6.72
N ILE A 88 -4.94 -10.78 6.34
CA ILE A 88 -4.77 -10.14 5.02
C ILE A 88 -3.30 -9.86 4.75
N ARG A 89 -2.62 -9.23 5.72
CA ARG A 89 -1.19 -8.91 5.60
C ARG A 89 -0.33 -10.16 5.42
N ALA A 90 -0.54 -11.20 6.23
CA ALA A 90 0.21 -12.45 6.11
C ALA A 90 0.02 -13.11 4.73
N ARG A 91 -1.21 -13.10 4.20
CA ARG A 91 -1.50 -13.63 2.85
C ARG A 91 -0.80 -12.84 1.75
N TRP A 92 -0.78 -11.51 1.85
CA TRP A 92 -0.06 -10.69 0.86
C TRP A 92 1.45 -10.90 0.94
N GLU A 93 2.01 -11.07 2.13
CA GLU A 93 3.42 -11.43 2.32
C GLU A 93 3.75 -12.80 1.70
N GLU A 94 2.86 -13.79 1.82
CA GLU A 94 2.97 -15.10 1.15
C GLU A 94 2.93 -14.96 -0.38
N LEU A 95 2.04 -14.13 -0.94
CA LEU A 95 1.86 -13.94 -2.38
C LEU A 95 3.00 -13.16 -3.06
N ASP A 96 3.63 -12.24 -2.32
CA ASP A 96 4.76 -11.43 -2.77
C ASP A 96 6.08 -12.24 -2.83
N GLY A 97 6.11 -13.47 -2.30
CA GLY A 97 7.29 -14.31 -2.33
C GLY A 97 8.40 -13.87 -1.35
N ARG A 98 8.09 -12.99 -0.38
CA ARG A 98 8.95 -12.74 0.80
C ARG A 98 8.80 -13.82 1.88
N GLY A 99 8.27 -14.98 1.52
CA GLY A 99 8.70 -16.23 2.13
C GLY A 99 10.12 -16.52 1.67
N GLU A 100 11.09 -15.75 2.20
CA GLU A 100 12.48 -16.20 2.18
C GLU A 100 12.50 -17.61 2.73
N GLY A 101 13.12 -18.52 1.97
CA GLY A 101 13.28 -19.89 2.40
C GLY A 101 13.84 -19.89 3.82
N HIS A 102 13.07 -20.43 4.75
CA HIS A 102 13.64 -21.16 5.86
C HIS A 102 14.35 -22.36 5.25
N GLY A 103 15.53 -22.09 4.68
CA GLY A 103 16.53 -23.09 4.35
C GLY A 103 16.99 -23.67 5.67
N ASP A 104 16.55 -24.89 5.91
CA ASP A 104 17.21 -25.88 6.73
C ASP A 104 18.74 -25.79 6.56
N ASP A 105 19.45 -25.31 7.59
CA ASP A 105 20.72 -25.84 8.12
C ASP A 105 20.93 -25.35 9.57
#